data_AF-A0A7J5ET52-F1
#
_entry.id   AF-A0A7J5ET52-F1
#
_cell.length_a   1.000
_cell.length_b   1.000
_cell.length_c   1.000
_cell.angle_alpha   90.00
_cell.angle_beta   90.00
_cell.angle_gamma   90.00
#
_symmetry.space_group_name_H-M   'P 1'
#
loop_
_entity.id
_entity.type
_entity.pdbx_description
1 polymer ?
#
loop_
_entity_poly.entity_id
_entity_poly.type
_entity_poly.pdbx_seq_one_letter_code
_entity_poly.pdbx_strand_id
1 'polypeptide(L)'
;MSLSFLGQRGPRMTLVNVVTGERLTANAHPPSFGWSISVAWPRHEVPGRASVPLQYGLTQNGQVSAFELWFDRRLAESEGGTHDLVAAQRFLQKLTAPAAPRNAPPPVLIVWPGLLTFEAVVTSASYEHRDIAMDGQPLLLVATLALEGVSTRGARR
;
A
#
# COMPACT_ATOMS: atom_id res chain seq x y z
N MET A 1 2.39 15.32 -25.43
CA MET A 1 2.03 15.18 -24.00
C MET A 1 1.77 16.58 -23.46
N SER A 2 0.50 16.96 -23.24
CA SER A 2 0.17 18.34 -22.84
C SER A 2 0.34 18.54 -21.33
N LEU A 3 0.98 19.66 -20.96
CA LEU A 3 1.22 20.13 -19.59
C LEU A 3 -0.06 20.59 -18.85
N SER A 4 -1.23 20.27 -19.39
CA SER A 4 -2.55 20.59 -18.82
C SER A 4 -2.86 19.85 -17.50
N PHE A 5 -1.98 18.96 -17.04
CA PHE A 5 -2.13 18.22 -15.78
C PHE A 5 -1.76 19.03 -14.53
N LEU A 6 -0.91 20.07 -14.66
CA LEU A 6 -0.40 20.82 -13.49
C LEU A 6 -1.48 21.60 -12.71
N GLY A 7 -2.65 21.81 -13.31
CA GLY A 7 -3.80 22.48 -12.70
C GLY A 7 -5.01 21.58 -12.43
N GLN A 8 -4.96 20.30 -12.81
CA GLN A 8 -6.01 19.34 -12.47
C GLN A 8 -5.60 18.57 -11.22
N ARG A 9 -6.50 18.52 -10.23
CA ARG A 9 -6.32 17.71 -9.01
C ARG A 9 -5.92 16.30 -9.43
N GLY A 10 -4.67 15.93 -9.16
CA GLY A 10 -4.11 14.65 -9.57
C GLY A 10 -4.89 13.48 -8.96
N PRO A 11 -4.97 12.34 -9.65
CA PRO A 11 -5.66 11.16 -9.14
C PRO A 11 -4.99 10.66 -7.86
N ARG A 12 -5.69 10.75 -6.73
CA ARG A 12 -5.17 10.40 -5.40
C ARG A 12 -5.09 8.90 -5.17
N MET A 13 -4.08 8.51 -4.38
CA MET A 13 -4.00 7.14 -3.88
C MET A 13 -5.08 6.90 -2.84
N THR A 14 -5.84 5.82 -3.02
CA THR A 14 -6.90 5.39 -2.12
C THR A 14 -6.66 3.95 -1.67
N LEU A 15 -6.77 3.73 -0.37
CA LEU A 15 -6.75 2.42 0.26
C LEU A 15 -8.18 1.99 0.53
N VAL A 16 -8.52 0.77 0.16
CA VAL A 16 -9.84 0.20 0.38
C VAL A 16 -9.70 -1.07 1.18
N ASN A 17 -10.35 -1.13 2.34
CA ASN A 17 -10.46 -2.37 3.08
C ASN A 17 -11.46 -3.26 2.33
N VAL A 18 -10.99 -4.39 1.81
CA VAL A 18 -11.82 -5.26 0.95
C VAL A 18 -12.93 -5.96 1.76
N VAL A 19 -12.73 -6.17 3.07
CA VAL A 19 -13.72 -6.83 3.93
C VAL A 19 -14.87 -5.89 4.28
N THR A 20 -14.56 -4.65 4.69
CA THR A 20 -15.56 -3.70 5.16
C THR A 20 -16.08 -2.75 4.07
N GLY A 21 -15.34 -2.62 2.97
CA GLY A 21 -15.60 -1.63 1.92
C GLY A 21 -15.23 -0.19 2.31
N GLU A 22 -14.72 0.03 3.53
CA GLU A 22 -14.25 1.35 3.97
C GLU A 22 -13.08 1.83 3.11
N ARG A 23 -13.02 3.14 2.85
CA ARG A 23 -12.04 3.77 1.98
C ARG A 23 -11.31 4.89 2.69
N LEU A 24 -10.01 5.00 2.46
CA LEU A 24 -9.16 6.07 2.95
C LEU A 24 -8.38 6.66 1.78
N THR A 25 -8.56 7.95 1.51
CA THR A 25 -7.84 8.65 0.45
C THR A 25 -6.73 9.50 1.07
N ALA A 26 -5.50 9.28 0.62
CA ALA A 26 -4.34 10.04 1.06
C ALA A 26 -4.38 11.49 0.55
N ASN A 27 -3.88 12.44 1.33
CA ASN A 27 -3.93 13.85 0.98
C ASN A 27 -2.83 14.17 -0.03
N ALA A 28 -1.63 13.65 0.21
CA ALA A 28 -0.46 13.76 -0.67
C ALA A 28 0.03 12.39 -1.18
N HIS A 29 0.75 12.43 -2.30
CA HIS A 29 1.37 11.25 -2.88
C HIS A 29 2.70 10.92 -2.18
N PRO A 30 3.06 9.64 -2.02
CA PRO A 30 4.41 9.29 -1.62
C PRO A 30 5.41 9.74 -2.71
N PRO A 31 6.62 10.20 -2.33
CA PRO A 31 7.63 10.65 -3.30
C PRO A 31 8.20 9.50 -4.13
N SER A 32 8.17 8.28 -3.61
CA SER A 32 8.61 7.07 -4.29
C SER A 32 7.72 5.89 -3.94
N PHE A 33 7.57 4.97 -4.88
CA PHE A 33 6.86 3.72 -4.69
C PHE A 33 7.63 2.60 -5.39
N GLY A 34 7.98 1.54 -4.65
CA GLY A 34 8.79 0.43 -5.12
C GLY A 34 8.10 -0.90 -4.92
N TRP A 35 8.29 -1.81 -5.88
CA TRP A 35 7.74 -3.17 -5.85
C TRP A 35 8.80 -4.16 -6.31
N SER A 36 8.91 -5.30 -5.62
CA SER A 36 9.79 -6.40 -6.02
C SER A 36 9.08 -7.76 -5.95
N ILE A 37 9.47 -8.67 -6.83
CA ILE A 37 9.02 -10.07 -6.84
C ILE A 37 10.26 -10.94 -6.98
N SER A 38 10.38 -11.93 -6.10
CA SER A 38 11.48 -12.89 -6.11
C SER A 38 10.99 -14.26 -6.56
N VAL A 39 11.67 -14.86 -7.54
CA VAL A 39 11.35 -16.18 -8.06
C VAL A 39 12.55 -17.10 -7.87
N ALA A 40 12.33 -18.25 -7.23
CA ALA A 40 13.36 -19.24 -7.00
C ALA A 40 13.47 -20.18 -8.21
N TRP A 41 14.66 -20.19 -8.83
CA TRP A 41 15.04 -21.09 -9.91
C TRP A 41 16.24 -21.98 -9.53
N PRO A 42 16.04 -23.03 -8.71
CA PRO A 42 17.08 -24.01 -8.41
C PRO A 42 17.76 -24.57 -9.67
N ARG A 43 19.09 -24.71 -9.58
CA ARG A 43 19.95 -25.34 -10.59
C ARG A 43 20.19 -26.78 -10.19
N HIS A 44 19.96 -27.71 -11.10
CA HIS A 44 20.23 -29.12 -10.87
C HIS A 44 21.44 -29.57 -11.69
N GLU A 45 22.54 -29.84 -11.01
CA GLU A 45 23.75 -30.35 -11.65
C GLU A 45 23.57 -31.86 -11.92
N VAL A 46 23.52 -32.23 -13.19
CA VAL A 46 23.42 -33.63 -13.62
C VAL A 46 24.74 -33.99 -14.32
N PRO A 47 25.54 -34.91 -13.77
CA PRO A 47 26.78 -35.36 -14.40
C PRO A 47 26.54 -35.85 -15.83
N GLY A 48 27.38 -35.43 -16.78
CA GLY A 48 27.27 -35.81 -18.19
C GLY A 48 26.32 -34.96 -19.03
N ARG A 49 25.67 -33.93 -18.46
CA ARG A 49 24.93 -32.93 -19.23
C ARG A 49 25.75 -31.66 -19.48
N ALA A 50 25.62 -31.12 -20.69
CA ALA A 50 26.29 -29.88 -21.10
C ALA A 50 25.59 -28.60 -20.57
N SER A 51 24.30 -28.70 -20.22
CA SER A 51 23.53 -27.57 -19.68
C SER A 51 22.95 -27.90 -18.31
N VAL A 52 22.91 -26.88 -17.45
CA VAL A 52 22.34 -26.96 -16.10
C VAL A 52 20.84 -26.64 -16.18
N PRO A 53 19.94 -27.63 -16.02
CA PRO A 53 18.51 -27.37 -15.98
C PRO A 53 18.14 -26.48 -14.79
N LEU A 54 17.28 -25.49 -15.06
CA LEU A 54 16.62 -24.69 -14.04
C LEU A 54 15.23 -25.29 -13.78
N GLN A 55 14.91 -25.48 -12.51
CA GLN A 55 13.57 -25.90 -12.09
C GLN A 55 12.86 -24.73 -11.42
N TYR A 56 11.59 -24.52 -11.73
CA TYR A 56 10.77 -23.57 -10.98
C TYR A 56 10.56 -24.12 -9.57
N GLY A 57 11.01 -23.39 -8.55
CA GLY A 57 10.77 -23.73 -7.15
C GLY A 57 9.48 -23.08 -6.65
N LEU A 58 9.54 -21.77 -6.44
CA LEU A 58 8.43 -20.97 -5.93
C LEU A 58 8.57 -19.51 -6.36
N THR A 59 7.47 -18.78 -6.31
CA THR A 59 7.44 -17.32 -6.41
C THR A 59 7.09 -16.79 -5.03
N GLN A 60 7.94 -15.93 -4.47
CA GLN A 60 7.64 -15.24 -3.21
C GLN A 60 6.55 -14.20 -3.45
N ASN A 61 5.80 -13.87 -2.40
CA ASN A 61 4.84 -12.78 -2.45
C ASN A 61 5.55 -11.47 -2.83
N GLY A 62 4.85 -10.63 -3.59
CA GLY A 62 5.38 -9.34 -3.99
C GLY A 62 5.66 -8.48 -2.76
N GLN A 63 6.86 -7.93 -2.64
CA GLN A 63 7.23 -7.05 -1.55
C GLN A 63 7.07 -5.61 -2.01
N VAL A 64 6.27 -4.84 -1.27
CA VAL A 64 6.14 -3.41 -1.49
C VAL A 64 7.13 -2.71 -0.57
N SER A 65 7.98 -1.85 -1.13
CA SER A 65 8.85 -1.01 -0.32
C SER A 65 8.00 -0.16 0.61
N ALA A 66 8.44 -0.01 1.86
CA ALA A 66 7.73 0.83 2.81
C ALA A 66 7.57 2.25 2.24
N PHE A 67 6.35 2.77 2.26
CA PHE A 67 6.05 4.12 1.78
C PHE A 67 5.29 4.90 2.82
N GLU A 68 5.39 6.23 2.71
CA GLU A 68 4.77 7.15 3.64
C GLU A 68 3.47 7.72 3.07
N LEU A 69 2.46 7.77 3.92
CA LEU A 69 1.20 8.44 3.68
C LEU A 69 1.11 9.67 4.57
N TRP A 70 0.87 10.81 3.95
CA TRP A 70 0.80 12.07 4.65
C TRP A 70 -0.64 12.54 4.69
N PHE A 71 -1.14 12.76 5.91
CA PHE A 71 -2.47 13.27 6.19
C PHE A 71 -2.32 14.61 6.93
N ASP A 72 -2.48 15.70 6.18
CA ASP A 72 -2.40 17.07 6.70
C ASP A 72 -3.80 17.69 6.68
N ARG A 73 -4.27 18.19 7.83
CA ARG A 73 -5.56 18.87 7.95
C ARG A 73 -5.63 20.12 7.08
N ARG A 74 -4.54 20.88 6.97
CA ARG A 74 -4.45 22.12 6.17
C ARG A 74 -4.57 21.82 4.68
N LEU A 75 -3.88 20.76 4.23
CA LEU A 75 -3.96 20.31 2.83
C LEU A 75 -5.35 19.72 2.51
N ALA A 76 -5.96 19.06 3.48
CA ALA A 76 -7.31 18.50 3.33
C ALA A 76 -8.33 19.62 3.06
N GLU A 77 -8.23 20.75 3.74
CA GLU A 77 -9.14 21.89 3.55
C GLU A 77 -8.99 22.55 2.18
N SER A 78 -7.77 22.72 1.68
CA SER A 78 -7.52 23.40 0.40
C SER A 78 -7.72 22.48 -0.81
N GLU A 79 -7.23 21.26 -0.74
CA GLU A 79 -7.17 20.34 -1.88
C GLU A 79 -8.18 19.18 -1.76
N GLY A 80 -8.80 18.97 -0.60
CA GLY A 80 -9.61 17.79 -0.28
C GLY A 80 -8.77 16.61 0.24
N GLY A 81 -9.43 15.53 0.64
CA GLY A 81 -8.77 14.34 1.20
C GLY A 81 -9.27 14.05 2.62
N THR A 82 -8.49 13.31 3.39
CA THR A 82 -8.90 12.93 4.74
C THR A 82 -8.59 14.05 5.73
N HIS A 83 -9.64 14.58 6.36
CA HIS A 83 -9.55 15.67 7.34
C HIS A 83 -9.39 15.13 8.76
N ASP A 84 -10.03 13.99 9.05
CA ASP A 84 -10.00 13.36 10.37
C ASP A 84 -8.81 12.42 10.49
N LEU A 85 -7.75 12.91 11.12
CA LEU A 85 -6.50 12.15 11.33
C LEU A 85 -6.73 10.95 12.26
N VAL A 86 -7.62 11.07 13.23
CA VAL A 86 -7.93 9.98 14.18
C VAL A 86 -8.68 8.88 13.45
N ALA A 87 -9.64 9.22 12.58
CA ALA A 87 -10.30 8.24 11.73
C ALA A 87 -9.33 7.58 10.74
N ALA A 88 -8.40 8.35 10.15
CA ALA A 88 -7.36 7.81 9.27
C ALA A 88 -6.49 6.78 9.99
N GLN A 89 -5.98 7.13 11.17
CA GLN A 89 -5.18 6.22 11.99
C GLN A 89 -5.98 4.97 12.38
N ARG A 90 -7.23 5.14 12.84
CA ARG A 90 -8.10 4.01 13.20
C ARG A 90 -8.35 3.09 12.01
N PHE A 91 -8.57 3.63 10.82
CA PHE A 91 -8.70 2.83 9.60
C PHE A 91 -7.44 2.00 9.34
N LEU A 92 -6.26 2.61 9.42
CA LEU A 92 -4.99 1.92 9.23
C LEU A 92 -4.75 0.85 10.30
N GLN A 93 -5.12 1.14 11.55
CA GLN A 93 -5.04 0.17 12.65
C GLN A 93 -5.97 -1.03 12.41
N LYS A 94 -7.18 -0.82 11.89
CA LYS A 94 -8.08 -1.93 11.51
C LYS A 94 -7.44 -2.85 10.48
N LEU A 95 -6.58 -2.32 9.59
CA LEU A 95 -5.87 -3.14 8.60
C LEU A 95 -4.78 -4.03 9.21
N THR A 96 -4.27 -3.67 10.39
CA THR A 96 -3.26 -4.45 11.13
C THR A 96 -3.86 -5.47 12.10
N ALA A 97 -5.17 -5.43 12.32
CA ALA A 97 -5.87 -6.37 13.20
C ALA A 97 -6.48 -7.53 12.39
N PRO A 98 -6.49 -8.77 12.91
CA PRO A 98 -7.10 -9.89 12.22
C PRO A 98 -8.61 -9.65 12.03
N ALA A 99 -9.10 -9.87 10.81
CA ALA A 99 -10.50 -9.71 10.47
C ALA A 99 -11.27 -11.03 10.53
N ALA A 100 -12.47 -10.99 11.10
CA ALA A 100 -13.42 -12.10 11.06
C ALA A 100 -13.97 -12.30 9.63
N PRO A 101 -14.37 -13.53 9.23
CA PRO A 101 -14.39 -14.76 10.02
C PRO A 101 -13.10 -15.59 9.94
N ARG A 102 -12.13 -15.18 9.12
CA ARG A 102 -10.95 -16.00 8.81
C ARG A 102 -9.79 -15.82 9.80
N ASN A 103 -9.89 -14.85 10.72
CA ASN A 103 -8.80 -14.44 11.62
C ASN A 103 -7.48 -14.21 10.86
N ALA A 104 -7.60 -13.70 9.64
CA ALA A 104 -6.51 -13.42 8.73
C ALA A 104 -6.31 -11.90 8.64
N PRO A 105 -5.13 -11.41 8.24
CA PRO A 105 -4.95 -9.99 7.95
C PRO A 105 -5.95 -9.57 6.86
N PRO A 106 -6.69 -8.46 7.05
CA PRO A 106 -7.65 -7.99 6.07
C PRO A 106 -6.94 -7.56 4.79
N PRO A 107 -7.41 -8.02 3.62
CA PRO A 107 -6.89 -7.54 2.35
C PRO A 107 -7.21 -6.06 2.16
N VAL A 108 -6.21 -5.30 1.71
CA VAL A 108 -6.32 -3.92 1.30
C VAL A 108 -6.08 -3.81 -0.20
N LEU A 109 -7.01 -3.17 -0.89
CA LEU A 109 -6.86 -2.80 -2.28
C LEU A 109 -6.29 -1.38 -2.35
N ILE A 110 -5.13 -1.24 -2.95
CA ILE A 110 -4.49 0.05 -3.17
C ILE A 110 -4.77 0.46 -4.60
N VAL A 111 -5.42 1.62 -4.76
CA VAL A 111 -5.80 2.19 -6.05
C VAL A 111 -5.11 3.52 -6.20
N TRP A 112 -4.21 3.62 -7.19
CA TRP A 112 -3.65 4.88 -7.64
C TRP A 112 -3.98 5.03 -9.12
N PRO A 113 -5.00 5.85 -9.46
CA PRO A 113 -5.49 5.91 -10.84
C PRO A 113 -4.38 6.35 -11.81
N GLY A 114 -4.24 5.60 -12.91
CA GLY A 114 -3.22 5.84 -13.92
C GLY A 114 -1.83 5.27 -13.60
N LEU A 115 -1.59 4.79 -12.37
CA LEU A 115 -0.30 4.19 -11.98
C LEU A 115 -0.43 2.71 -11.63
N LEU A 116 -1.29 2.36 -10.66
CA LEU A 116 -1.38 0.99 -10.17
C LEU A 116 -2.71 0.66 -9.51
N THR A 117 -3.04 -0.62 -9.51
CA THR A 117 -4.10 -1.19 -8.69
C THR A 117 -3.67 -2.60 -8.28
N PHE A 118 -3.49 -2.85 -6.99
CA PHE A 118 -3.12 -4.17 -6.50
C PHE A 118 -3.69 -4.44 -5.11
N GLU A 119 -3.84 -5.72 -4.81
CA GLU A 119 -4.30 -6.21 -3.52
C GLU A 119 -3.11 -6.69 -2.68
N ALA A 120 -3.07 -6.26 -1.42
CA ALA A 120 -2.02 -6.60 -0.49
C ALA A 120 -2.55 -6.72 0.94
N VAL A 121 -1.68 -7.13 1.85
CA VAL A 121 -1.92 -7.08 3.29
C VAL A 121 -0.89 -6.17 3.94
N VAL A 122 -1.30 -5.44 4.97
CA VAL A 122 -0.41 -4.59 5.75
C VAL A 122 0.38 -5.49 6.69
N THR A 123 1.71 -5.48 6.56
CA THR A 123 2.62 -6.27 7.41
C THR A 123 3.21 -5.42 8.53
N SER A 124 3.36 -4.11 8.32
CA SER A 124 3.81 -3.16 9.32
C SER A 124 3.17 -1.79 9.09
N ALA A 125 2.86 -1.10 10.18
CA ALA A 125 2.39 0.28 10.16
C ALA A 125 3.03 1.05 11.32
N SER A 126 3.66 2.19 11.03
CA SER A 126 4.11 3.15 12.03
C SER A 126 3.38 4.48 11.83
N TYR A 127 3.19 5.22 12.92
CA TYR A 127 2.43 6.47 12.94
C TYR A 127 3.23 7.53 13.68
N GLU A 128 3.38 8.69 13.07
CA GLU A 128 4.01 9.85 13.67
C GLU A 128 3.05 11.05 13.59
N HIS A 129 2.73 11.61 14.76
CA HIS A 129 1.95 12.83 14.87
C HIS A 129 2.89 14.02 14.95
N ARG A 130 2.72 14.98 14.05
CA ARG A 130 3.52 16.20 13.97
C ARG A 130 2.63 17.43 14.09
N ASP A 131 3.26 18.55 14.43
CA ASP A 131 2.61 19.86 14.57
C ASP A 131 1.37 19.81 15.47
N ILE A 132 1.57 19.49 16.75
CA ILE A 132 0.50 19.47 17.74
C ILE A 132 0.07 20.92 18.01
N ALA A 133 -1.18 21.24 17.70
CA ALA A 133 -1.75 22.56 17.93
C ALA A 133 -2.00 22.84 19.42
N MET A 134 -2.31 24.09 19.76
CA MET A 134 -2.55 24.51 21.15
C MET A 134 -3.76 23.82 21.79
N ASP A 135 -4.68 23.29 20.99
CA ASP A 135 -5.82 22.47 21.42
C ASP A 135 -5.43 20.99 21.69
N GLY A 136 -4.15 20.64 21.53
CA GLY A 136 -3.63 19.28 21.69
C GLY A 136 -3.92 18.35 20.51
N GLN A 137 -4.54 18.85 19.43
CA GLN A 137 -4.82 18.05 18.25
C GLN A 137 -3.64 18.08 17.27
N PRO A 138 -3.26 16.94 16.68
CA PRO A 138 -2.24 16.92 15.64
C PRO A 138 -2.77 17.59 14.36
N LEU A 139 -1.89 18.32 13.67
CA LEU A 139 -2.19 18.89 12.36
C LEU A 139 -1.71 17.99 11.22
N LEU A 140 -0.67 17.18 11.46
CA LEU A 140 -0.10 16.26 10.50
C LEU A 140 0.04 14.85 11.10
N LEU A 141 -0.41 13.85 10.35
CA LEU A 141 -0.16 12.44 10.60
C LEU A 141 0.66 11.86 9.44
N VAL A 142 1.83 11.32 9.74
CA VAL A 142 2.64 10.55 8.81
C VAL A 142 2.51 9.08 9.16
N ALA A 143 1.99 8.28 8.22
CA ALA A 143 1.86 6.84 8.40
C ALA A 143 2.78 6.10 7.42
N THR A 144 3.74 5.33 7.92
CA THR A 144 4.60 4.49 7.08
C THR A 144 4.05 3.08 7.05
N LEU A 145 3.75 2.57 5.85
CA LEU A 145 3.17 1.25 5.66
C LEU A 145 4.14 0.34 4.90
N ALA A 146 4.32 -0.87 5.41
CA ALA A 146 4.91 -1.98 4.66
C ALA A 146 3.81 -2.97 4.27
N LEU A 147 3.83 -3.42 3.02
CA LEU A 147 2.79 -4.27 2.46
C LEU A 147 3.39 -5.46 1.74
N GLU A 148 2.64 -6.56 1.78
CA GLU A 148 2.96 -7.77 1.06
C GLU A 148 1.80 -8.08 0.11
N GLY A 149 2.14 -8.21 -1.17
CA GLY A 149 1.20 -8.51 -2.25
C GLY A 149 0.57 -9.88 -2.04
N VAL A 150 -0.76 -9.93 -2.08
CA VAL A 150 -1.49 -11.19 -1.98
C VAL A 150 -1.79 -11.68 -3.39
N SER A 151 -1.45 -12.95 -3.67
CA SER A 151 -1.88 -13.57 -4.91
C SER A 151 -3.40 -13.75 -4.88
N THR A 152 -4.10 -12.81 -5.49
CA THR A 152 -5.51 -13.02 -5.81
C THR A 152 -5.58 -14.17 -6.80
N ARG A 153 -6.29 -15.22 -6.43
CA ARG A 153 -6.38 -16.51 -7.14
C ARG A 153 -7.08 -16.41 -8.52
N GLY A 154 -7.11 -15.24 -9.17
CA GLY A 154 -7.88 -14.95 -10.38
C GLY A 154 -7.13 -14.28 -11.53
N ALA A 155 -5.85 -13.90 -11.40
CA ALA A 155 -5.08 -13.32 -12.50
C ALA A 155 -4.38 -14.38 -13.39
N ARG A 156 -5.05 -15.50 -13.65
CA ARG A 156 -4.73 -16.35 -14.81
C ARG A 156 -5.73 -16.02 -15.91
N ARG A 157 -5.31 -15.18 -16.85
CA ARG A 157 -5.75 -15.22 -18.24
C ARG A 157 -4.52 -15.09 -19.12
#